data_AF-A0A938C034-F1
#
_entry.id   AF-A0A938C034-F1
#
_cell.length_a   1.000
_cell.length_b   1.000
_cell.length_c   1.000
_cell.angle_alpha   90.00
_cell.angle_beta   90.00
_cell.angle_gamma   90.00
#
_symmetry.space_group_name_H-M   'P 1'
#
loop_
_entity.id
_entity.type
_entity.pdbx_description
1 polymer ?
#
loop_
_entity_poly.entity_id
_entity_poly.type
_entity_poly.pdbx_seq_one_letter_code
_entity_poly.pdbx_strand_id
1 'polypeptide(L)' 'MRFGPASPEAGAAGAALEVEVVDHDIRLRPALKRVYALRDLLAGVKRSNLHGEADFGAPRGRELL' A
#
# COMPACT_ATOMS: atom_id res chain seq x y z
N MET A 1 11.54 7.85 -29.59
CA MET A 1 10.78 8.25 -28.38
C MET A 1 11.76 8.79 -27.36
N ARG A 2 11.55 10.03 -26.86
CA ARG A 2 12.45 10.69 -25.91
C ARG A 2 11.70 10.82 -24.59
N PHE A 3 12.09 10.05 -23.57
CA PHE A 3 11.58 10.22 -22.22
C PHE A 3 12.20 11.48 -21.62
N GLY A 4 11.37 12.41 -21.13
CA GLY A 4 11.81 13.58 -20.38
C GLY A 4 12.46 13.18 -19.04
N PRO A 5 13.19 14.08 -18.37
CA PRO A 5 13.91 13.73 -17.14
C PRO A 5 12.91 13.25 -16.08
N ALA A 6 13.16 12.07 -15.53
CA ALA A 6 12.43 11.55 -14.39
C ALA A 6 12.60 12.51 -13.20
N SER A 7 11.49 13.04 -12.72
CA SER A 7 11.42 13.74 -11.43
C SER A 7 11.79 12.76 -10.29
N PRO A 8 12.50 13.19 -9.22
CA PRO A 8 13.19 12.29 -8.30
C PRO A 8 12.30 11.56 -7.28
N GLU A 9 11.00 11.44 -7.51
CA GLU A 9 10.18 10.50 -6.72
C GLU A 9 10.40 9.09 -7.24
N ALA A 10 11.55 8.51 -6.88
CA ALA A 10 11.80 7.09 -7.04
C ALA A 10 10.61 6.33 -6.47
N GLY A 11 9.84 5.67 -7.33
CA GLY A 11 8.72 4.84 -6.90
C GLY A 11 9.21 3.81 -5.90
N ALA A 12 8.66 3.84 -4.68
CA ALA A 12 8.99 2.85 -3.67
C ALA A 12 8.57 1.45 -4.14
N ALA A 13 9.41 0.44 -3.92
CA ALA A 13 9.03 -0.95 -4.16
C ALA A 13 7.76 -1.27 -3.35
N GLY A 14 6.70 -1.73 -4.04
CA GLY A 14 5.38 -2.02 -3.44
C GLY A 14 4.34 -0.90 -3.54
N ALA A 15 4.62 0.22 -4.22
CA ALA A 15 3.62 1.26 -4.47
C ALA A 15 2.51 0.76 -5.42
N ALA A 16 1.25 0.96 -5.02
CA ALA A 16 0.10 0.62 -5.84
C ALA A 16 -0.09 1.64 -6.99
N LEU A 17 -0.51 1.15 -8.16
CA LEU A 17 -0.80 1.95 -9.34
C LEU A 17 -2.24 1.70 -9.81
N GLU A 18 -2.90 2.76 -10.25
CA GLU A 18 -4.12 2.68 -11.07
C GLU A 18 -3.71 2.54 -12.53
N VAL A 19 -4.33 1.60 -13.24
CA VAL A 19 -4.08 1.31 -14.65
C VAL A 19 -5.34 1.60 -15.45
N GLU A 20 -5.21 2.40 -16.50
CA GLU A 20 -6.32 2.77 -17.38
C GLU A 20 -5.86 2.73 -18.84
N VAL A 21 -6.73 2.26 -19.74
CA VAL A 21 -6.47 2.25 -21.19
C VAL A 21 -7.27 3.38 -21.83
N VAL A 22 -6.59 4.31 -22.50
CA VAL A 22 -7.20 5.48 -23.15
C VAL A 22 -6.66 5.59 -24.57
N ASP A 23 -7.54 5.50 -25.57
CA ASP A 23 -7.22 5.70 -27.00
C ASP A 23 -5.92 5.01 -27.46
N HIS A 24 -5.77 3.73 -27.08
CA HIS A 24 -4.62 2.86 -27.37
C HIS A 24 -3.35 3.07 -26.51
N ASP A 25 -3.38 4.00 -25.54
CA ASP A 25 -2.32 4.18 -24.56
C ASP A 25 -2.66 3.52 -23.22
N ILE A 26 -1.65 2.93 -22.56
CA ILE A 26 -1.75 2.50 -21.16
C ILE A 26 -1.26 3.63 -20.27
N ARG A 27 -2.15 4.18 -19.44
CA ARG A 27 -1.84 5.21 -18.45
C ARG A 27 -1.71 4.57 -17.07
N LEU A 28 -0.57 4.80 -16.45
CA LEU A 28 -0.28 4.41 -15.07
C LEU A 28 -0.29 5.66 -14.19
N ARG A 29 -1.10 5.65 -13.13
CA ARG A 29 -1.13 6.72 -12.13
C ARG A 29 -0.82 6.14 -10.75
N PRO A 30 -0.07 6.83 -9.88
CA PRO A 30 0.03 6.42 -8.47
C PRO A 30 -1.38 6.25 -7.90
N ALA A 31 -1.64 5.08 -7.31
CA ALA A 31 -2.92 4.87 -6.66
C ALA A 31 -3.04 5.87 -5.51
N LEU A 32 -4.13 6.62 -5.47
CA LEU A 32 -4.35 7.57 -4.38
C LEU A 32 -4.41 6.82 -3.06
N LYS A 33 -3.72 7.34 -2.03
CA LYS A 33 -3.85 6.79 -0.68
C LYS A 33 -5.31 6.84 -0.28
N ARG A 34 -5.89 5.68 0.03
CA ARG A 34 -7.24 5.61 0.59
C ARG A 34 -7.20 6.25 1.98
N VAL A 35 -7.88 7.39 2.13
CA VAL A 35 -8.01 8.10 3.41
C VAL A 35 -9.30 7.63 4.06
N TYR A 36 -9.18 7.07 5.26
CA TYR A 36 -10.31 6.61 6.06
C TYR A 36 -10.40 7.43 7.34
N ALA A 37 -11.61 7.82 7.75
CA ALA A 37 -11.79 8.35 9.08
C ALA A 37 -11.75 7.20 10.11
N LEU A 38 -11.07 7.41 11.24
CA LEU A 38 -10.98 6.40 12.30
C LEU A 38 -12.35 5.86 12.73
N ARG A 39 -13.35 6.75 12.84
CA ARG A 39 -14.73 6.38 13.19
C ARG A 39 -15.33 5.36 12.22
N ASP A 40 -15.01 5.46 10.92
CA ASP A 40 -15.58 4.58 9.89
C ASP A 40 -14.94 3.19 9.95
N LEU A 41 -13.64 3.13 10.28
CA LEU A 41 -12.93 1.88 10.52
C LEU A 41 -13.49 1.16 11.76
N LEU A 42 -13.68 1.90 12.86
CA LEU A 42 -14.20 1.34 14.11
C LEU A 42 -15.66 0.90 13.98
N ALA A 43 -16.47 1.59 13.17
CA ALA A 43 -17.87 1.21 12.92
C ALA A 43 -18.00 -0.19 12.29
N GLY A 44 -16.97 -0.67 11.59
CA GLY A 44 -16.92 -2.02 11.00
C GLY A 44 -16.51 -3.13 11.97
N VAL A 45 -16.00 -2.79 13.17
CA VAL A 45 -15.54 -3.77 14.16
C VAL A 45 -16.72 -4.39 14.88
N LYS A 46 -16.77 -5.72 14.90
CA LYS A 46 -17.81 -6.55 15.51
C LYS A 46 -17.15 -7.63 16.34
N ARG A 47 -17.85 -8.15 17.35
CA ARG A 47 -17.34 -9.26 18.16
C ARG A 47 -16.94 -10.49 17.31
N SER A 48 -17.62 -10.71 16.19
CA SER A 48 -17.34 -11.82 15.26
C SER A 48 -16.12 -11.62 14.36
N ASN A 49 -15.58 -10.40 14.24
CA ASN A 49 -14.39 -10.10 13.42
C ASN A 49 -13.24 -9.51 14.26
N LEU A 50 -13.34 -9.57 15.59
CA LEU A 50 -12.28 -9.13 16.47
C LEU A 50 -11.16 -10.18 16.47
N HIS A 51 -9.99 -9.79 15.98
CA HIS A 51 -8.80 -10.64 15.99
C HIS A 51 -8.07 -10.50 17.33
N GLY A 52 -7.48 -11.60 17.82
CA GLY A 52 -6.55 -11.57 18.94
C GLY A 52 -5.20 -10.97 18.55
N GLU A 53 -4.29 -10.89 19.52
CA GLU A 53 -2.90 -10.52 19.25
C GLU A 53 -2.21 -11.61 18.41
N ALA A 54 -1.44 -11.18 17.41
CA ALA A 54 -0.64 -12.09 16.60
C ALA A 54 0.65 -12.46 17.35
N ASP A 55 0.88 -13.76 17.56
CA ASP A 55 2.16 -14.27 18.05
C ASP A 55 3.12 -14.46 16.87
N PHE A 56 4.15 -13.62 16.79
CA PHE A 56 5.18 -13.70 15.77
C PHE A 56 6.34 -14.63 16.16
N GLY A 57 6.30 -15.20 17.36
CA GLY A 57 7.32 -16.06 17.92
C GLY A 57 8.60 -15.32 18.33
N ALA A 58 9.56 -16.07 18.85
CA ALA A 58 10.88 -15.53 19.17
C ALA A 58 11.69 -15.20 17.90
N PRO A 59 12.54 -14.16 17.94
CA PRO A 59 13.46 -13.86 16.84
C PRO A 59 14.27 -15.10 16.43
N ARG A 60 14.32 -15.37 15.11
CA ARG A 60 15.09 -16.50 14.54
C ARG A 60 16.41 -16.05 13.90
N GLY A 61 16.70 -14.76 13.90
CA GLY A 61 17.92 -14.16 13.34
C GLY A 61 19.13 -14.23 14.28
N ARG A 62 20.27 -13.71 13.81
CA ARG A 62 21.51 -13.53 14.61
C ARG A 62 21.71 -12.09 15.04
N GLU A 63 20.63 -11.35 15.23
CA GLU A 63 20.71 -9.97 15.68
C GLU A 63 21.24 -9.99 17.12
N LEU A 64 22.37 -9.30 17.36
CA LEU A 64 22.97 -9.17 18.68
C LEU A 64 22.01 -8.33 19.54
N LEU A 65 21.53 -8.90 20.64
CA LEU A 65 20.78 -8.20 21.68
C LEU A 65 21.68 -7.24 22.47
#